data_AF-A0A6B3FC28-F1
#
_entry.id   AF-A0A6B3FC28-F1
#
_cell.length_a   1.000
_cell.length_b   1.000
_cell.length_c   1.000
_cell.angle_alpha   90.00
_cell.angle_beta   90.00
_cell.angle_gamma   90.00
#
_symmetry.space_group_name_H-M   'P 1'
#
loop_
_entity.id
_entity.type
_entity.pdbx_description
1 polymer ?
#
loop_
_entity_poly.entity_id
_entity_poly.type
_entity_poly.pdbx_seq_one_letter_code
_entity_poly.pdbx_strand_id
1 'polypeptide(L)'
;AHLALLNGLPHPVTREVAGFGPVVFCHGTPRDDEEVVLVDTCPEKWAEVFAGLPQEVRTVVCGHTHMPFVRLVGGRLVVNPGSVGMPY
;
A
#
# COMPACT_ATOMS: atom_id res chain seq x y z
N ALA A 1 -22.85 11.76 -10.92
CA ALA A 1 -21.77 11.22 -11.79
C ALA A 1 -20.49 10.95 -10.99
N HIS A 2 -19.84 11.96 -10.41
CA HIS A 2 -18.54 11.76 -9.74
C HIS A 2 -18.57 10.83 -8.52
N LEU A 3 -19.59 10.88 -7.66
CA LEU A 3 -19.70 9.98 -6.50
C LEU A 3 -19.75 8.50 -6.89
N ALA A 4 -20.51 8.17 -7.95
CA ALA A 4 -20.60 6.81 -8.45
C ALA A 4 -19.25 6.33 -9.03
N LEU A 5 -18.50 7.23 -9.68
CA LEU A 5 -17.15 6.94 -10.16
C LEU A 5 -16.20 6.65 -9.00
N LEU A 6 -16.18 7.51 -7.98
CA LEU A 6 -15.30 7.37 -6.81
C LEU A 6 -15.62 6.11 -5.99
N ASN A 7 -16.90 5.83 -5.74
CA ASN A 7 -17.33 4.61 -5.04
C ASN A 7 -17.01 3.33 -5.81
N GLY A 8 -16.81 3.43 -7.13
CA GLY A 8 -16.45 2.29 -7.97
C GLY A 8 -14.95 2.04 -8.09
N LEU A 9 -14.10 2.83 -7.42
CA LEU A 9 -12.66 2.63 -7.47
C LEU A 9 -12.29 1.32 -6.75
N PRO A 10 -11.54 0.41 -7.42
CA PRO A 10 -11.15 -0.86 -6.83
C PRO A 10 -10.13 -0.68 -5.71
N HIS A 11 -10.23 -1.54 -4.70
CA HIS A 11 -9.28 -1.65 -3.60
C HIS A 11 -9.05 -3.11 -3.21
N PRO A 12 -7.78 -3.56 -3.07
CA PRO A 12 -6.58 -2.98 -3.66
C PRO A 12 -6.53 -3.23 -5.18
N VAL A 13 -5.54 -2.67 -5.88
CA VAL A 13 -5.29 -2.94 -7.30
C VAL A 13 -3.91 -3.54 -7.48
N THR A 14 -3.81 -4.62 -8.27
CA THR A 14 -2.52 -5.15 -8.73
C THR A 14 -2.23 -4.70 -10.15
N ARG A 15 -1.00 -4.24 -10.42
CA ARG A 15 -0.53 -3.89 -11.77
C ARG A 15 0.84 -4.48 -12.03
N GLU A 16 1.05 -4.95 -13.24
CA GLU A 16 2.39 -5.29 -13.72
C GLU A 16 3.21 -4.01 -13.95
N VAL A 17 4.37 -3.94 -13.31
CA VAL A 17 5.30 -2.82 -13.43
C VAL A 17 6.64 -3.36 -13.91
N ALA A 18 7.16 -2.79 -15.00
CA ALA A 18 8.43 -3.20 -15.59
C ALA A 18 9.56 -3.15 -14.54
N GLY A 19 10.25 -4.28 -14.36
CA GLY A 19 11.34 -4.43 -13.37
C GLY A 19 10.88 -4.81 -11.94
N PHE A 20 9.58 -4.72 -11.63
CA PHE A 20 9.03 -5.05 -10.32
C PHE A 20 8.07 -6.25 -10.34
N GLY A 21 7.50 -6.58 -11.51
CA GLY A 21 6.46 -7.61 -11.63
C GLY A 21 5.13 -7.11 -11.07
N PRO A 22 4.33 -7.97 -10.39
CA PRO A 22 3.07 -7.55 -9.80
C PRO A 22 3.29 -6.62 -8.60
N VAL A 23 2.78 -5.41 -8.70
CA VAL A 23 2.79 -4.38 -7.64
C VAL A 23 1.38 -4.15 -7.15
N VAL A 24 1.18 -4.19 -5.83
CA VAL A 24 -0.10 -3.90 -5.18
C VAL A 24 -0.15 -2.42 -4.79
N PHE A 25 -1.21 -1.74 -5.18
CA PHE A 25 -1.52 -0.35 -4.84
C PHE A 25 -2.77 -0.31 -3.94
N CYS A 26 -2.66 0.39 -2.82
CA CYS A 26 -3.74 0.58 -1.84
C CYS A 26 -3.66 1.98 -1.20
N HIS A 27 -4.75 2.47 -0.58
CA HIS A 27 -4.72 3.74 0.13
C HIS A 27 -4.06 3.58 1.51
N GLY A 28 -4.62 2.79 2.41
CA GLY A 28 -4.04 2.47 3.72
C GLY A 28 -3.15 1.23 3.63
N THR A 29 -3.78 0.06 3.72
CA THR A 29 -3.14 -1.25 3.52
C THR A 29 -3.90 -2.06 2.47
N PRO A 30 -3.36 -3.19 1.97
CA PRO A 30 -4.09 -4.01 0.99
C PRO A 30 -5.37 -4.67 1.51
N ARG A 31 -5.64 -4.62 2.82
CA ARG A 31 -6.82 -5.22 3.44
C ARG A 31 -7.82 -4.20 3.99
N ASP A 32 -7.41 -2.94 4.15
CA ASP A 32 -8.21 -1.90 4.79
C ASP A 32 -7.67 -0.51 4.40
N ASP A 33 -8.55 0.36 3.90
CA ASP A 33 -8.23 1.73 3.53
C ASP A 33 -7.95 2.64 4.73
N GLU A 34 -8.53 2.34 5.90
CA GLU A 34 -8.40 3.15 7.13
C GLU A 34 -7.26 2.66 8.04
N GLU A 35 -6.62 1.53 7.73
CA GLU A 35 -5.54 0.98 8.54
C GLU A 35 -4.25 1.81 8.37
N VAL A 36 -3.74 2.31 9.51
CA VAL A 36 -2.52 3.12 9.57
C VAL A 36 -1.29 2.23 9.71
N VAL A 37 -0.33 2.44 8.81
CA VAL A 37 1.03 1.86 8.89
C VAL A 37 2.08 2.95 8.67
N LEU A 38 3.12 2.94 9.51
CA LEU A 38 4.23 3.88 9.52
C LEU A 38 5.55 3.17 9.19
N VAL A 39 6.59 3.96 8.96
CA VAL A 39 7.94 3.45 8.69
C VAL A 39 8.47 2.56 9.83
N ASP A 40 8.02 2.75 11.06
CA ASP A 40 8.45 2.03 12.27
C ASP A 40 7.41 1.02 12.80
N THR A 41 6.27 0.84 12.11
CA THR A 41 5.28 -0.20 12.46
C THR A 41 5.96 -1.57 12.63
N CYS A 42 5.63 -2.31 13.69
CA CYS A 42 6.36 -3.54 14.00
C CYS A 42 6.24 -4.60 12.89
N PRO A 43 7.26 -5.45 12.66
CA PRO A 43 7.21 -6.50 11.66
C PRO A 43 6.02 -7.45 11.80
N GLU A 44 5.56 -7.72 13.02
CA GLU A 44 4.41 -8.59 13.31
C GLU A 44 3.13 -8.00 12.72
N LYS A 45 2.92 -6.69 12.87
CA LYS A 45 1.79 -6.00 12.27
C LYS A 45 1.87 -6.02 10.75
N TRP A 46 3.07 -5.86 10.17
CA TRP A 46 3.26 -6.03 8.73
C TRP A 46 2.94 -7.44 8.24
N ALA A 47 3.24 -8.48 9.04
CA ALA A 47 2.87 -9.85 8.71
C ALA A 47 1.34 -10.01 8.59
N GLU A 48 0.58 -9.38 9.49
CA GLU A 48 -0.89 -9.37 9.41
C GLU A 48 -1.39 -8.61 8.17
N VAL A 49 -0.85 -7.42 7.90
CA VAL A 49 -1.17 -6.58 6.73
C VAL A 49 -0.99 -7.36 5.42
N PHE A 50 0.01 -8.24 5.41
CA PHE A 50 0.41 -9.02 4.26
C PHE A 50 -0.23 -10.40 4.15
N ALA A 51 -1.00 -10.85 5.14
CA ALA A 51 -1.46 -12.24 5.24
C ALA A 51 -2.29 -12.71 4.04
N GLY A 52 -3.04 -11.80 3.40
CA GLY A 52 -3.86 -12.08 2.22
C GLY A 52 -3.14 -11.92 0.87
N LEU A 53 -1.88 -11.49 0.85
CA LEU A 53 -1.17 -11.21 -0.39
C LEU A 53 -0.48 -12.46 -0.95
N PRO A 54 -0.56 -12.70 -2.28
CA PRO A 54 0.22 -13.72 -2.95
C PRO A 54 1.74 -13.55 -2.68
N GLN A 55 2.47 -14.66 -2.68
CA GLN A 55 3.91 -14.66 -2.36
C GLN A 55 4.75 -13.97 -3.44
N GLU A 56 4.30 -13.98 -4.69
CA GLU A 56 4.91 -13.32 -5.83
C GLU A 56 4.83 -11.78 -5.76
N VAL A 57 3.90 -11.23 -4.97
CA VAL A 57 3.83 -9.78 -4.73
C VAL A 57 4.99 -9.37 -3.83
N ARG A 58 6.02 -8.79 -4.44
CA ARG A 58 7.22 -8.31 -3.74
C ARG A 58 7.23 -6.80 -3.50
N THR A 59 6.23 -6.06 -4.02
CA THR A 59 6.16 -4.61 -3.86
C THR A 59 4.73 -4.16 -3.56
N VAL A 60 4.59 -3.31 -2.54
CA VAL A 60 3.34 -2.68 -2.12
C VAL A 60 3.54 -1.17 -2.10
N VAL A 61 2.64 -0.43 -2.73
CA VAL A 61 2.58 1.03 -2.68
C VAL A 61 1.34 1.43 -1.89
N CYS A 62 1.55 2.14 -0.78
CA CYS A 62 0.50 2.65 0.08
C CYS A 62 0.54 4.18 0.17
N GLY A 63 -0.44 4.76 0.87
CA GLY A 63 -0.58 6.18 1.13
C GLY A 63 -1.12 6.42 2.54
N HIS A 64 -2.26 7.10 2.64
CA HIS A 64 -3.02 7.37 3.87
C HIS A 64 -2.34 8.28 4.91
N THR A 65 -1.10 7.98 5.32
CA THR A 65 -0.42 8.68 6.42
C THR A 65 0.26 9.99 6.01
N HIS A 66 0.38 10.25 4.71
CA HIS A 66 1.06 11.40 4.12
C HIS A 66 2.57 11.52 4.42
N MET A 67 3.13 10.56 5.18
CA MET A 67 4.54 10.50 5.53
C MET A 67 5.29 9.62 4.54
N PRO A 68 6.24 10.17 3.74
CA PRO A 68 6.97 9.38 2.77
C PRO A 68 7.89 8.37 3.45
N PHE A 69 7.90 7.12 2.96
CA PHE A 69 8.87 6.12 3.37
C PHE A 69 9.11 5.06 2.30
N VAL A 70 10.29 4.44 2.38
CA VAL A 70 10.62 3.21 1.67
C VAL A 70 11.15 2.21 2.69
N ARG A 71 10.53 1.03 2.77
CA ARG A 71 10.89 0.02 3.76
C ARG A 71 10.89 -1.38 3.16
N LEU A 72 11.90 -2.18 3.53
CA LEU A 72 11.87 -3.62 3.35
C LEU A 72 11.35 -4.29 4.63
N VAL A 73 10.27 -5.04 4.52
CA VAL A 73 9.67 -5.78 5.65
C VAL A 73 8.92 -6.99 5.14
N GLY A 74 9.02 -8.13 5.85
CA GLY A 74 8.35 -9.38 5.43
C GLY A 74 8.75 -9.88 4.03
N GLY A 75 9.98 -9.57 3.58
CA GLY A 75 10.46 -9.89 2.23
C GLY A 75 9.87 -9.03 1.10
N ARG A 76 9.12 -7.97 1.45
CA ARG A 76 8.46 -7.05 0.50
C ARG A 76 9.01 -5.64 0.61
N LEU A 77 9.08 -4.96 -0.53
CA LEU A 77 9.32 -3.52 -0.62
C LEU A 77 7.99 -2.78 -0.42
N VAL A 78 7.94 -1.89 0.57
CA VAL A 78 6.80 -1.00 0.79
C VAL A 78 7.21 0.43 0.51
N VAL A 79 6.41 1.12 -0.28
CA VAL A 79 6.63 2.52 -0.65
C VAL A 79 5.39 3.34 -0.27
N ASN A 80 5.60 4.39 0.51
CA ASN A 80 4.63 5.46 0.68
C ASN A 80 5.23 6.73 0.08
N PRO A 81 4.63 7.33 -0.96
CA PRO A 81 5.18 8.53 -1.59
C PRO A 81 4.90 9.81 -0.79
N GLY A 82 4.16 9.72 0.31
CA GLY A 82 3.65 10.87 1.04
C GLY A 82 2.43 11.49 0.36
N SER A 83 2.17 12.77 0.64
CA SER A 83 1.01 13.50 0.10
C SER A 83 1.41 14.66 -0.80
N VAL A 84 0.74 14.75 -1.95
CA VAL A 84 0.91 15.86 -2.89
C VAL A 84 0.33 17.17 -2.35
N GLY A 85 -0.84 17.09 -1.71
CA GLY A 85 -1.60 18.27 -1.29
C GLY A 85 -1.55 18.57 0.22
N MET A 86 -1.06 17.64 1.03
CA MET A 86 -1.02 17.75 2.49
C MET A 86 0.22 17.04 3.07
N PRO A 87 1.44 17.50 2.76
CA PRO A 87 2.67 16.90 3.29
C PRO A 87 2.77 17.05 4.82
N TYR A 88 3.48 16.12 5.45
CA TYR A 88 3.80 16.15 6.89
C TYR A 88 5.03 17.01 7.19
#